data_AF-A0A8J7C6F9-F1
#
_entry.id   AF-A0A8J7C6F9-F1
#
_cell.length_a   1.000
_cell.length_b   1.000
_cell.length_c   1.000
_cell.angle_alpha   90.00
_cell.angle_beta   90.00
_cell.angle_gamma   90.00
#
_symmetry.space_group_name_H-M   'P 1'
#
loop_
_entity.id
_entity.type
_entity.pdbx_description
1 polymer ?
#
loop_
_entity_poly.entity_id
_entity_poly.type
_entity_poly.pdbx_seq_one_letter_code
_entity_poly.pdbx_strand_id
1 'polypeptide(L)' 'MSPPTEAPSATMLVMEGSKHGILASSVLIANVAPGEGPPLHLHYTEEIQVLPECRAEFLIGDKRFTIDGST' A
#
# COMPACT_ATOMS: atom_id res chain seq x y z
N MET A 1 31.20 -9.25 -9.12
CA MET A 1 29.74 -9.06 -9.00
C MET A 1 29.52 -7.91 -8.05
N SER A 2 28.85 -6.84 -8.51
CA SER A 2 28.47 -5.76 -7.60
C SER A 2 27.40 -6.27 -6.64
N PRO A 3 27.38 -5.81 -5.37
CA PRO A 3 26.29 -6.16 -4.45
C PRO A 3 24.95 -5.68 -5.03
N PRO A 4 23.83 -6.35 -4.71
CA PRO A 4 22.52 -5.86 -5.09
C PRO A 4 22.36 -4.47 -4.49
N THR A 5 22.00 -3.49 -5.32
CA THR A 5 21.57 -2.17 -4.88
C THR A 5 20.44 -2.38 -3.87
N GLU A 6 20.60 -1.91 -2.63
CA GLU A 6 19.50 -1.88 -1.66
C GLU A 6 18.30 -1.21 -2.34
N ALA A 7 17.19 -1.94 -2.46
CA ALA A 7 15.96 -1.35 -2.95
C ALA A 7 15.60 -0.20 -1.98
N PRO A 8 15.19 0.98 -2.49
CA PRO A 8 14.83 2.08 -1.61
C PRO A 8 13.73 1.60 -0.66
N SER A 9 13.94 1.85 0.64
CA SER A 9 12.97 1.58 1.69
C SER A 9 11.60 2.16 1.32
N ALA A 10 10.53 1.43 1.63
CA ALA A 10 9.18 1.82 1.27
C ALA A 10 8.92 3.27 1.69
N THR A 11 8.60 4.13 0.72
CA THR A 11 8.30 5.54 0.99
C THR A 11 6.80 5.70 1.07
N MET A 12 6.29 6.23 2.17
CA MET A 12 4.87 6.46 2.38
C MET A 12 4.62 7.94 2.65
N LEU A 13 3.78 8.55 1.82
CA LEU A 13 3.25 9.90 2.00
C LEU A 13 1.83 9.78 2.53
N VAL A 14 1.56 10.41 3.67
CA VAL A 14 0.25 10.33 4.34
C VAL A 14 -0.37 11.72 4.40
N MET A 15 -1.58 11.84 3.86
CA MET A 15 -2.47 12.98 4.06
C MET A 15 -3.59 12.56 5.01
N GLU A 16 -3.40 12.83 6.30
CA GLU A 16 -4.40 12.57 7.33
C GLU A 16 -5.52 13.61 7.25
N GLY A 17 -6.73 13.21 6.89
CA GLY A 17 -7.83 14.17 6.75
C GLY A 17 -8.14 14.93 8.03
N SER A 18 -7.94 14.32 9.21
CA SER A 18 -8.22 14.94 10.51
C SER A 18 -7.42 16.22 10.75
N LYS A 19 -6.18 16.28 10.23
CA LYS A 19 -5.31 17.47 10.25
C LYS A 19 -5.83 18.61 9.37
N HIS A 20 -6.82 18.33 8.52
CA HIS A 20 -7.43 19.25 7.57
C HIS A 20 -8.95 19.40 7.78
N GLY A 21 -9.49 18.97 8.93
CA GLY A 21 -10.92 19.06 9.23
C GLY A 21 -11.81 18.02 8.52
N ILE A 22 -11.21 17.04 7.85
CA ILE A 22 -11.90 15.93 7.19
C ILE A 22 -11.81 14.69 8.07
N LEU A 23 -12.89 14.34 8.77
CA LEU A 23 -12.85 13.25 9.75
C LEU A 23 -13.04 11.85 9.16
N ALA A 24 -13.52 11.77 7.91
CA ALA A 24 -13.97 10.51 7.31
C ALA A 24 -12.94 9.81 6.44
N SER A 25 -11.84 10.46 6.06
CA SER A 25 -10.93 9.91 5.04
C SER A 25 -9.50 10.38 5.23
N SER A 26 -8.55 9.56 4.81
CA SER A 26 -7.14 9.89 4.65
C SER A 26 -6.64 9.29 3.34
N VAL A 27 -5.61 9.89 2.75
CA VAL A 27 -5.01 9.40 1.50
C VAL A 27 -3.56 9.03 1.77
N LEU A 28 -3.18 7.83 1.32
CA LEU A 28 -1.81 7.33 1.40
C LEU A 28 -1.29 7.09 -0.01
N ILE A 29 -0.07 7.55 -0.28
CA ILE A 29 0.66 7.22 -1.50
C ILE A 29 1.92 6.48 -1.05
N ALA A 30 2.02 5.21 -1.42
CA ALA A 30 3.15 4.37 -1.06
C ALA A 30 3.90 3.95 -2.33
N ASN A 31 5.23 4.11 -2.31
CA ASN A 31 6.11 3.44 -3.23
C ASN A 31 6.76 2.28 -2.48
N VAL A 32 6.46 1.05 -2.91
CA VAL A 32 6.76 -0.17 -2.17
C VAL A 32 7.63 -1.07 -3.04
N ALA A 33 8.76 -1.53 -2.50
CA ALA A 33 9.62 -2.47 -3.21
C ALA A 33 8.94 -3.85 -3.34
N PRO A 34 9.30 -4.66 -4.35
CA PRO A 34 8.77 -6.01 -4.49
C PRO A 34 8.99 -6.85 -3.22
N GLY A 35 7.92 -7.45 -2.70
CA GLY A 35 7.96 -8.26 -1.47
C GLY A 35 7.76 -7.48 -0.17
N GLU A 36 7.76 -6.15 -0.24
CA GLU A 36 7.43 -5.28 0.89
C GLU A 36 5.94 -4.93 0.89
N GLY A 37 5.45 -4.42 2.02
CA GLY A 37 4.08 -3.96 2.20
C GLY A 37 3.72 -3.80 3.67
N PRO A 38 2.56 -3.19 3.98
CA PRO A 38 2.08 -3.17 5.35
C PRO A 38 1.85 -4.61 5.85
N PRO A 39 2.17 -4.91 7.13
CA PRO A 39 1.86 -6.22 7.71
C PRO A 39 0.35 -6.45 7.70
N LEU A 40 -0.10 -7.72 7.76
CA LEU A 40 -1.52 -8.03 7.83
C LEU A 40 -2.16 -7.37 9.08
N HIS A 41 -3.21 -6.58 8.86
CA HIS A 41 -3.90 -5.84 9.91
C HIS A 41 -5.40 -5.67 9.60
N LEU A 42 -6.14 -5.08 10.53
CA LEU A 42 -7.57 -4.83 10.43
C LEU A 42 -7.87 -3.36 10.66
N HIS A 43 -8.89 -2.84 9.98
CA HIS A 43 -9.43 -1.49 10.17
C HIS A 43 -10.92 -1.55 10.51
N TYR A 44 -11.39 -0.55 11.26
CA TYR A 44 -12.83 -0.29 11.43
C TYR A 44 -13.43 0.55 10.31
N THR A 45 -12.59 0.97 9.36
CA THR A 45 -12.93 1.77 8.19
C THR A 45 -12.70 0.96 6.93
N GLU A 46 -13.41 1.31 5.86
CA GLU A 46 -13.10 0.79 4.54
C GLU A 46 -11.75 1.35 4.06
N GLU A 47 -10.96 0.51 3.40
CA GLU A 47 -9.71 0.90 2.74
C GLU A 47 -9.82 0.58 1.26
N ILE A 48 -9.62 1.59 0.41
CA ILE A 48 -9.66 1.48 -1.04
C ILE A 48 -8.23 1.61 -1.56
N GLN A 49 -7.73 0.56 -2.20
CA GLN A 49 -6.41 0.57 -2.82
C GLN A 49 -6.53 0.81 -4.32
N VAL A 50 -5.86 1.86 -4.80
CA VAL A 50 -5.68 2.14 -6.23
C VAL A 50 -4.28 1.69 -6.59
N LEU A 51 -4.17 0.84 -7.61
CA LEU A 51 -2.96 0.13 -7.99
C LEU A 51 -2.48 0.58 -9.37
N PRO A 52 -1.82 1.75 -9.50
CA PRO A 52 -1.23 2.16 -10.76
C PRO A 52 0.08 1.40 -11.00
N GLU A 53 0.20 0.73 -12.15
CA GLU A 53 1.44 0.06 -12.61
C GLU A 53 2.07 -0.88 -11.58
N CYS A 54 1.27 -1.67 -10.87
CA CYS A 54 1.79 -2.60 -9.87
C CYS A 54 1.10 -3.96 -9.93
N ARG A 55 1.79 -4.99 -9.46
CA ARG A 55 1.17 -6.28 -9.14
C ARG A 55 1.17 -6.45 -7.63
N ALA A 56 -0.01 -6.55 -7.04
CA ALA A 56 -0.18 -6.68 -5.60
C ALA A 56 -0.82 -8.01 -5.22
N GLU A 57 -0.49 -8.50 -4.04
CA GLU A 57 -1.10 -9.68 -3.45
C GLU A 57 -1.86 -9.31 -2.18
N PHE A 58 -3.11 -9.73 -2.09
CA PHE A 58 -3.98 -9.49 -0.94
C PHE A 58 -4.28 -10.78 -0.22
N LEU A 59 -4.11 -10.76 1.10
CA LEU A 59 -4.58 -11.79 2.01
C LEU A 59 -5.83 -11.28 2.73
N ILE A 60 -6.98 -11.90 2.46
CA ILE A 60 -8.26 -11.55 3.06
C ILE A 60 -8.85 -12.82 3.68
N GLY A 61 -8.81 -12.90 5.01
CA GLY A 61 -9.12 -14.14 5.71
C GLY A 61 -8.15 -15.25 5.32
N ASP A 62 -8.68 -16.35 4.80
CA ASP A 62 -7.93 -17.51 4.30
C ASP A 62 -7.68 -17.46 2.78
N LYS A 63 -8.10 -16.38 2.11
CA LYS A 63 -8.02 -16.24 0.66
C LYS A 63 -6.87 -15.34 0.23
N ARG A 64 -6.33 -15.68 -0.94
CA ARG A 64 -5.24 -14.97 -1.60
C ARG A 64 -5.73 -14.46 -2.95
N PHE A 65 -5.52 -13.18 -3.20
CA PHE A 65 -5.86 -12.54 -4.47
C PHE A 65 -4.61 -11.91 -5.05
N THR A 66 -4.42 -12.04 -6.35
CA THR A 66 -3.37 -11.33 -7.07
C THR A 66 -4.04 -10.37 -8.04
N ILE A 67 -3.68 -9.09 -7.95
CA ILE A 67 -4.24 -8.05 -8.79
C ILE A 67 -3.11 -7.41 -9.57
N ASP A 68 -3.27 -7.37 -10.89
CA ASP A 68 -2.42 -6.60 -11.80
C ASP A 68 -3.10 -5.26 -12.08
N GLY A 69 -2.46 -4.19 -11.63
CA GLY A 69 -2.84 -2.82 -11.87
C GLY A 69 -2.31 -2.32 -13.21
N SER A 70 -3.20 -1.84 -14.07
CA SER A 70 -2.86 -1.24 -15.37
C SER A 70 -3.53 0.12 -15.50
N THR A 71 -2.85 1.07 -16.13
CA THR A 71 -3.40 2.37 -16.56
C THR A 71 -4.22 2.22 -17.84
#